data_AF-A0A8G2C4W3-F1
#
_entry.id   AF-A0A8G2C4W3-F1
#
_cell.length_a   1.000
_cell.length_b   1.000
_cell.length_c   1.000
_cell.angle_alpha   90.00
_cell.angle_beta   90.00
_cell.angle_gamma   90.00
#
_symmetry.space_group_name_H-M   'P 1'
#
loop_
_entity.id
_entity.type
_entity.pdbx_description
1 polymer ?
#
loop_
_entity_poly.entity_id
_entity_poly.type
_entity_poly.pdbx_seq_one_letter_code
_entity_poly.pdbx_strand_id
1 'polypeptide(L)' 'MPETTKRSTIYFDPQLHAALRLKAVHSNRSLSDLVNDAVRVALAEDQEDLAAFEHRLAEPVMSYEELLNDLKAHGKI' A
#
# COMPACT_ATOMS: atom_id res chain seq x y z
N MET A 1 -6.65 -25.73 11.57
CA MET A 1 -6.56 -26.05 10.13
C MET A 1 -5.09 -26.17 9.82
N PRO A 2 -4.57 -27.27 9.24
CA PRO A 2 -3.15 -27.30 8.89
C PRO A 2 -2.91 -26.15 7.92
N GLU A 3 -2.00 -25.23 8.26
CA GLU A 3 -1.60 -24.16 7.35
C GLU A 3 -0.93 -24.79 6.14
N THR A 4 -1.69 -25.01 5.08
CA THR A 4 -1.18 -25.59 3.85
C THR A 4 -0.36 -24.53 3.13
N THR A 5 0.93 -24.45 3.43
CA THR A 5 1.87 -23.64 2.67
C THR A 5 1.95 -24.19 1.24
N LYS A 6 1.74 -23.33 0.24
CA LYS A 6 1.93 -23.69 -1.18
C LYS A 6 3.31 -23.26 -1.63
N ARG A 7 4.10 -24.19 -2.18
CA ARG A 7 5.41 -23.87 -2.78
C ARG A 7 5.22 -23.11 -4.10
N SER A 8 5.89 -21.97 -4.22
CA SER A 8 5.94 -21.14 -5.42
C SER A 8 7.39 -20.72 -5.71
N THR A 9 7.74 -20.54 -6.98
CA THR A 9 9.04 -20.02 -7.41
C THR A 9 8.84 -18.59 -7.91
N ILE A 10 9.64 -17.65 -7.38
CA ILE A 10 9.58 -16.23 -7.71
C ILE A 10 10.99 -15.78 -8.11
N TYR A 11 11.09 -15.03 -9.20
CA TYR A 11 12.34 -14.39 -9.61
C TYR A 11 12.38 -12.98 -9.01
N PHE A 12 13.46 -12.66 -8.29
CA PHE A 12 13.71 -11.34 -7.73
C PHE A 12 14.79 -10.64 -8.53
N ASP A 13 14.74 -9.31 -8.56
CA ASP A 13 15.92 -8.52 -8.89
C ASP A 13 17.08 -8.91 -7.94
N PRO A 14 18.32 -9.11 -8.44
CA PRO A 14 19.43 -9.57 -7.62
C PRO A 14 19.77 -8.66 -6.43
N GLN A 15 19.67 -7.34 -6.60
CA GLN A 15 19.95 -6.38 -5.53
C GLN A 15 18.83 -6.40 -4.50
N LEU A 16 17.58 -6.49 -4.94
CA LEU A 16 16.43 -6.61 -4.04
C LEU A 16 16.47 -7.91 -3.23
N HIS A 17 16.84 -9.03 -3.86
CA HIS A 17 17.01 -10.31 -3.16
C HIS A 17 18.10 -10.23 -2.09
N ALA A 18 19.22 -9.58 -2.37
CA ALA A 18 20.29 -9.38 -1.40
C ALA A 18 19.81 -8.53 -0.20
N ALA A 19 19.09 -7.44 -0.45
CA ALA A 19 18.51 -6.59 0.58
C ALA A 19 17.47 -7.35 1.43
N LEU A 20 16.58 -8.12 0.80
CA LEU A 20 15.58 -8.93 1.49
C LEU A 20 16.22 -10.03 2.36
N ARG A 21 17.31 -10.65 1.88
CA ARG A 21 18.05 -11.63 2.67
C ARG A 21 18.67 -10.99 3.91
N LEU A 22 19.24 -9.79 3.79
CA LEU A 22 19.78 -9.06 4.94
C LEU A 22 18.65 -8.71 5.93
N LYS A 23 17.51 -8.23 5.44
CA LYS A 23 16.31 -7.94 6.25
C LYS A 23 15.81 -9.19 6.99
N ALA A 24 15.77 -10.34 6.32
CA ALA A 24 15.36 -11.62 6.90
C ALA A 24 16.24 -12.01 8.10
N VAL A 25 17.56 -11.92 7.93
CA VAL A 25 18.52 -12.18 9.02
C VAL A 25 18.33 -11.18 10.15
N HIS A 26 18.29 -9.88 9.86
CA HIS A 26 18.14 -8.82 10.86
C HIS A 26 16.84 -8.95 11.67
N SER A 27 15.74 -9.34 11.02
CA SER A 27 14.44 -9.51 11.66
C SER A 27 14.22 -10.89 12.28
N ASN A 28 15.15 -11.82 12.12
CA ASN A 28 15.00 -13.23 12.50
C ASN A 28 13.72 -13.86 11.91
N ARG A 29 13.47 -13.60 10.63
CA ARG A 29 12.28 -14.09 9.88
C ARG A 29 12.72 -14.80 8.62
N SER A 30 11.88 -15.70 8.10
CA SER A 30 12.15 -16.30 6.79
C SER A 30 11.86 -15.32 5.65
N LEU A 31 12.49 -15.54 4.50
CA LEU A 31 12.20 -14.76 3.28
C LEU A 31 10.74 -14.93 2.85
N SER A 32 10.19 -16.14 2.98
CA SER A 32 8.78 -16.42 2.68
C SER A 32 7.83 -15.66 3.59
N ASP A 33 8.14 -15.51 4.88
CA ASP A 33 7.32 -14.72 5.80
C ASP A 33 7.32 -13.24 5.43
N LEU A 34 8.49 -12.70 5.07
CA LEU A 34 8.60 -11.31 4.63
C LEU A 34 7.81 -11.04 3.35
N VAL A 35 7.87 -11.95 2.38
CA VAL A 35 7.14 -11.84 1.12
C VAL A 35 5.64 -11.96 1.36
N ASN A 36 5.19 -12.93 2.16
CA ASN A 36 3.78 -13.10 2.49
C ASN A 36 3.22 -11.86 3.20
N ASP A 37 3.96 -11.28 4.15
CA ASP A 37 3.54 -10.05 4.81
C ASP A 37 3.45 -8.87 3.86
N ALA A 38 4.46 -8.68 3.01
CA ALA A 38 4.44 -7.60 2.02
C ALA A 38 3.24 -7.70 1.08
N VAL A 39 2.90 -8.92 0.63
CA VAL A 39 1.72 -9.16 -0.21
C VAL A 39 0.43 -8.89 0.55
N ARG A 40 0.32 -9.31 1.82
CA ARG A 40 -0.87 -9.00 2.64
C ARG A 40 -1.07 -7.52 2.85
N VAL A 41 0.01 -6.78 3.12
CA VAL A 41 -0.05 -5.32 3.29
C VAL A 41 -0.50 -4.65 2.01
N ALA A 42 0.10 -4.99 0.87
CA ALA A 42 -0.31 -4.43 -0.42
C ALA A 42 -1.80 -4.68 -0.74
N LEU A 43 -2.29 -5.91 -0.48
CA LEU A 43 -3.71 -6.23 -0.69
C LEU A 43 -4.65 -5.50 0.29
N ALA A 44 -4.20 -5.24 1.51
CA ALA A 44 -4.97 -4.48 2.48
C ALA A 44 -5.03 -2.99 2.11
N GLU A 45 -3.91 -2.42 1.68
CA GLU A 45 -3.84 -1.04 1.15
C GLU A 45 -4.77 -0.87 -0.05
N ASP A 46 -4.76 -1.81 -1.00
CA ASP A 46 -5.68 -1.81 -2.14
C ASP A 46 -7.16 -1.81 -1.68
N GLN A 47 -7.48 -2.56 -0.62
CA GLN A 47 -8.83 -2.59 -0.05
C GLN A 47 -9.21 -1.27 0.63
N GLU A 48 -8.28 -0.65 1.35
CA GLU A 48 -8.47 0.67 1.97
C GLU A 48 -8.69 1.76 0.91
N ASP A 49 -7.95 1.71 -0.19
CA ASP A 49 -8.12 2.63 -1.32
C ASP A 49 -9.52 2.51 -1.94
N LEU A 50 -10.02 1.29 -2.16
CA LEU A 50 -11.38 1.06 -2.66
C LEU A 50 -12.43 1.64 -1.71
N ALA A 51 -12.28 1.45 -0.40
CA ALA A 51 -13.19 2.03 0.58
C ALA A 51 -13.12 3.58 0.61
N ALA A 52 -11.92 4.16 0.44
CA ALA A 52 -11.76 5.60 0.35
C ALA A 52 -12.44 6.17 -0.91
N PHE A 53 -12.37 5.47 -2.04
CA PHE A 53 -13.13 5.84 -3.24
C PHE A 53 -14.63 5.83 -3.00
N GLU A 54 -15.17 4.77 -2.36
CA GLU A 54 -16.59 4.68 -2.03
C GLU A 54 -17.05 5.81 -1.11
N HIS A 55 -16.25 6.17 -0.10
CA HIS A 55 -16.56 7.29 0.80
C HIS A 55 -16.55 8.63 0.06
N ARG A 56 -15.58 8.83 -0.85
CA ARG A 56 -15.44 10.06 -1.64
C ARG A 56 -16.56 10.26 -2.67
N LEU A 57 -17.29 9.20 -3.07
CA LEU A 57 -18.45 9.35 -3.95
C LEU A 57 -19.53 10.26 -3.36
N ALA A 58 -19.63 10.33 -2.03
CA ALA A 58 -20.59 11.20 -1.34
C ALA A 58 -20.07 12.63 -1.15
N GLU A 59 -18.81 12.92 -1.46
CA GLU A 59 -18.25 14.27 -1.33
C GLU A 59 -18.83 15.20 -2.41
N PRO A 60 -19.22 16.43 -2.05
CA PRO A 60 -19.71 17.39 -3.02
C PRO A 60 -18.60 17.78 -3.98
N VAL A 61 -18.92 17.83 -5.27
CA VAL A 61 -18.00 18.34 -6.29
C VAL A 61 -17.92 19.87 -6.14
N MET A 62 -16.71 20.41 -6.16
CA MET A 62 -16.45 21.85 -6.13
C MET A 62 -15.96 22.31 -7.50
N SER A 63 -16.53 23.39 -8.01
CA SER A 63 -16.05 24.03 -9.24
C SER A 63 -14.70 24.72 -9.02
N TYR A 64 -13.98 24.97 -10.10
CA TYR A 64 -12.70 25.68 -10.01
C TYR A 64 -12.85 27.11 -9.46
N GLU A 65 -13.95 27.80 -9.77
CA GLU A 65 -14.23 29.13 -9.23
C GLU A 65 -14.47 29.09 -7.71
N GLU A 66 -15.26 28.13 -7.22
CA GLU A 66 -15.48 27.93 -5.78
C GLU A 66 -14.18 27.62 -5.05
N LEU A 67 -13.30 26.81 -5.65
CA LEU A 67 -11.97 26.52 -5.11
C LEU A 67 -11.10 27.78 -5.01
N LEU A 68 -11.06 28.62 -6.06
CA LEU A 68 -10.26 29.85 -6.04
C LEU A 68 -10.79 30.85 -5.00
N ASN A 69 -12.11 30.95 -4.86
CA ASN A 69 -12.72 31.80 -3.84
C ASN A 69 -12.41 31.30 -2.42
N ASP A 70 -12.46 29.98 -2.18
CA ASP A 70 -12.09 29.37 -0.90
C ASP A 70 -10.61 29.59 -0.56
N LEU A 71 -9.70 29.40 -1.51
CA LEU A 71 -8.27 29.63 -1.33
C LEU A 71 -7.96 31.09 -0.98
N LYS A 72 -8.62 32.03 -1.66
CA LYS A 72 -8.50 33.47 -1.37
C LYS A 72 -9.05 33.82 0.01
N ALA A 73 -10.19 33.25 0.40
CA ALA A 73 -10.79 33.45 1.72
C ALA A 73 -9.87 32.97 2.85
N HIS A 74 -9.10 31.92 2.62
CA HIS A 74 -8.13 31.36 3.56
C HIS A 74 -6.70 31.91 3.41
N GLY A 75 -6.50 32.95 2.58
CA GLY A 75 -5.21 33.62 2.39
C GLY A 75 -4.11 32.71 1.81
N LYS A 76 -4.50 31.69 1.05
CA LYS A 76 -3.57 30.78 0.36
C LYS A 76 -3.14 31.34 -1.01
N ILE A 77 -3.92 32.26 -1.56
CA ILE A 77 -3.67 33.08 -2.75
C ILE A 77 -4.20 34.50 -2.57
#